data_AF-A0A7X7PSY9-F1
#
_entry.id   AF-A0A7X7PSY9-F1
#
_cell.length_a   1.000
_cell.length_b   1.000
_cell.length_c   1.000
_cell.angle_alpha   90.00
_cell.angle_beta   90.00
_cell.angle_gamma   90.00
#
_symmetry.space_group_name_H-M   'P 1'
#
loop_
_entity.id
_entity.type
_entity.pdbx_description
1 polymer ?
#
loop_
_entity_poly.entity_id
_entity_poly.type
_entity_poly.pdbx_seq_one_letter_code
_entity_poly.pdbx_strand_id
1 'polypeptide(L)' 'ANLIRQGKLDQLENTMQSGAQYGMRLMDSAIQELLEKGIISGKEAYKKAINKAKFEQYKDIG' A
#
# COMPACT_ATOMS: atom_id res chain seq x y z
N ALA A 1 16.70 -11.10 -6.77
CA ALA A 1 15.90 -11.78 -7.82
C ALA A 1 15.68 -13.30 -7.58
N ASN A 2 15.78 -13.81 -6.34
CA ASN A 2 15.62 -15.25 -6.07
C ASN A 2 14.24 -15.65 -5.54
N LEU A 3 13.47 -14.71 -4.98
CA LEU A 3 12.19 -14.99 -4.31
C LEU A 3 11.08 -15.47 -5.27
N ILE A 4 10.94 -14.80 -6.41
CA ILE A 4 9.95 -15.17 -7.45
C ILE A 4 10.23 -16.59 -7.97
N ARG A 5 11.50 -16.92 -8.21
CA ARG A 5 11.91 -18.26 -8.68
C ARG A 5 11.72 -19.36 -7.61
N GLN A 6 11.74 -19.00 -6.33
CA GLN A 6 11.54 -19.92 -5.20
C GLN A 6 10.08 -20.02 -4.75
N GLY A 7 9.14 -19.32 -5.42
CA GLY A 7 7.73 -19.31 -5.04
C GLY A 7 7.45 -18.65 -3.68
N LYS A 8 8.41 -17.90 -3.12
CA LYS A 8 8.29 -17.27 -1.79
C LYS A 8 7.56 -15.93 -1.88
N LEU A 9 6.29 -16.00 -2.28
CA LEU A 9 5.46 -14.81 -2.50
C LEU A 9 5.19 -14.04 -1.20
N ASP A 10 5.11 -14.73 -0.06
CA ASP A 10 4.86 -14.11 1.26
C ASP A 10 6.00 -13.15 1.68
N GLN A 11 7.21 -13.36 1.17
CA GLN A 11 8.37 -12.51 1.46
C GLN A 11 8.45 -11.29 0.54
N LEU A 12 7.60 -11.19 -0.49
CA LEU A 12 7.61 -10.07 -1.42
C LEU A 12 7.25 -8.76 -0.74
N GLU A 13 6.31 -8.76 0.21
CA GLU A 13 5.94 -7.55 0.94
C GLU A 13 7.13 -6.96 1.71
N ASN A 14 7.81 -7.79 2.51
CA ASN A 14 9.02 -7.41 3.24
C ASN A 14 10.13 -6.93 2.30
N THR A 15 10.25 -7.55 1.13
CA THR A 15 11.23 -7.15 0.10
C THR A 15 10.90 -5.80 -0.51
N MET A 16 9.62 -5.53 -0.79
CA MET A 16 9.17 -4.23 -1.30
C MET A 16 9.35 -3.13 -0.26
N GLN A 17 9.10 -3.42 1.03
CA GLN A 17 9.35 -2.47 2.12
C GLN A 17 10.84 -2.12 2.23
N SER A 18 11.72 -3.13 2.23
CA SER A 18 13.18 -2.91 2.32
C SER A 18 13.78 -2.33 1.03
N GLY A 19 13.13 -2.56 -0.11
CA GLY A 19 13.47 -1.99 -1.41
C GLY A 19 12.95 -0.56 -1.65
N ALA A 20 12.38 0.11 -0.64
CA ALA A 20 11.80 1.45 -0.80
C ALA A 20 12.80 2.49 -1.34
N GLN A 21 14.07 2.40 -0.94
CA GLN A 21 15.16 3.24 -1.45
C GLN A 21 15.40 3.09 -2.97
N TYR A 22 15.00 1.95 -3.53
CA TYR A 22 15.07 1.65 -4.97
C TYR A 22 13.74 1.94 -5.68
N GLY A 23 12.81 2.64 -5.02
CA GLY A 23 11.50 3.02 -5.58
C GLY A 23 10.42 1.94 -5.47
N MET A 24 10.68 0.82 -4.77
CA MET A 24 9.63 -0.16 -4.51
C MET A 24 8.58 0.43 -3.55
N ARG A 25 7.30 0.19 -3.81
CA ARG A 25 6.22 0.69 -2.97
C ARG A 25 5.09 -0.33 -2.84
N LEU A 26 4.52 -0.40 -1.64
CA LEU A 26 3.28 -1.14 -1.40
C LEU A 26 2.08 -0.32 -1.88
N MET A 27 1.01 -1.02 -2.26
CA MET A 27 -0.25 -0.40 -2.69
C MET A 27 -0.82 0.52 -1.59
N ASP A 28 -0.89 0.02 -0.35
CA ASP A 28 -1.42 0.79 0.78
C ASP A 28 -0.52 1.99 1.13
N SER A 29 0.80 1.90 0.93
CA SER A 29 1.69 3.06 1.12
C SER A 29 1.46 4.13 0.05
N ALA A 30 1.25 3.72 -1.21
CA ALA A 30 0.93 4.65 -2.28
C ALA A 30 -0.44 5.31 -2.08
N ILE A 31 -1.45 4.55 -1.63
CA ILE A 31 -2.78 5.09 -1.31
C ILE A 31 -2.69 6.09 -0.16
N GLN A 32 -1.93 5.78 0.89
CA GLN A 32 -1.72 6.71 2.01
C GLN A 32 -1.11 8.03 1.53
N GLU A 33 -0.06 7.98 0.70
CA GLU A 33 0.58 9.20 0.17
C GLU A 33 -0.38 10.04 -0.68
N LEU A 34 -1.21 9.39 -1.52
CA LEU A 34 -2.21 10.09 -2.32
C LEU A 34 -3.30 10.74 -1.45
N LEU A 35 -3.69 10.09 -0.36
CA LEU A 35 -4.64 10.61 0.62
C LEU A 35 -4.06 11.80 1.37
N GLU A 36 -2.81 11.72 1.83
CA GLU A 36 -2.11 12.80 2.52
C GLU A 36 -1.92 14.03 1.62
N LYS A 37 -1.74 13.82 0.32
CA LYS A 37 -1.70 14.89 -0.70
C LYS A 37 -3.09 15.44 -1.06
N GLY A 38 -4.17 14.87 -0.55
CA GLY A 38 -5.55 15.26 -0.87
C GLY A 38 -5.94 14.97 -2.33
N ILE A 39 -5.21 14.09 -3.02
CA ILE A 39 -5.48 13.73 -4.43
C ILE A 39 -6.68 12.78 -4.53
N ILE A 40 -6.92 11.99 -3.48
CA ILE A 40 -8.05 11.07 -3.36
C ILE A 40 -8.83 11.33 -2.07
N SER A 41 -10.12 10.99 -2.07
CA SER A 41 -10.93 11.02 -0.85
C SER A 41 -10.64 9.83 0.05
N GLY A 42 -10.92 9.97 1.34
CA GLY A 42 -10.80 8.90 2.34
C GLY A 42 -11.69 7.70 2.01
N LYS A 43 -12.89 7.94 1.48
CA LYS A 43 -13.79 6.90 0.95
C LYS A 43 -13.15 6.07 -0.17
N GLU A 44 -12.49 6.72 -1.13
CA GLU A 44 -11.81 6.02 -2.23
C GLU A 44 -10.55 5.29 -1.75
N ALA A 45 -9.80 5.90 -0.83
CA ALA A 45 -8.67 5.24 -0.17
C ALA A 45 -9.11 3.94 0.54
N TYR A 46 -10.16 3.99 1.36
CA TYR A 46 -10.73 2.81 2.02
C TYR A 46 -11.19 1.74 1.04
N LYS A 47 -11.90 2.11 -0.03
CA LYS A 47 -12.38 1.15 -1.05
C LYS A 47 -11.26 0.47 -1.81
N LYS A 48 -10.14 1.15 -2.08
CA LYS A 48 -9.04 0.62 -2.89
C LYS A 48 -7.92 -0.03 -2.08
N ALA A 49 -7.81 0.24 -0.79
CA ALA A 49 -6.80 -0.36 0.07
C ALA A 49 -6.92 -1.89 0.16
N ILE A 50 -5.77 -2.57 0.31
CA ILE A 50 -5.68 -3.99 0.62
C ILE A 50 -6.01 -4.17 2.11
N ASN A 51 -5.32 -3.43 2.99
CA ASN A 51 -5.63 -3.41 4.41
C ASN A 51 -6.73 -2.37 4.72
N LYS A 52 -7.99 -2.84 4.78
CA LYS A 52 -9.16 -1.99 5.07
C LYS A 52 -9.09 -1.31 6.44
N ALA A 53 -8.61 -2.03 7.47
CA ALA A 53 -8.55 -1.51 8.83
C ALA A 53 -7.67 -0.26 8.93
N LYS A 54 -6.58 -0.21 8.14
CA LYS A 54 -5.68 0.96 8.10
C LYS A 54 -6.38 2.24 7.63
N PHE A 55 -7.39 2.13 6.77
CA PHE A 55 -8.08 3.27 6.18
C PHE A 55 -9.50 3.48 6.72
N GLU A 56 -9.93 2.68 7.70
CA GLU A 56 -11.29 2.70 8.23
C GLU A 56 -11.65 4.07 8.82
N GLN A 57 -10.72 4.72 9.51
CA GLN A 57 -10.94 6.07 10.07
C GLN A 57 -11.20 7.16 9.00
N TYR A 58 -10.87 6.90 7.74
CA TYR A 58 -11.07 7.82 6.63
C TYR A 58 -12.30 7.48 5.79
N LYS A 59 -13.02 6.38 6.08
CA LYS A 59 -14.10 5.89 5.21
C LYS A 59 -15.25 6.89 5.02
N ASP A 60 -15.48 7.72 6.03
CA ASP A 60 -16.53 8.75 6.06
C ASP A 60 -16.00 10.15 5.71
N ILE A 61 -14.70 10.25 5.38
CA ILE A 61 -14.06 11.49 4.95
C ILE A 61 -14.05 11.52 3.42
N GLY A 62 -14.91 12.36 2.84
CA GLY A 62 -15.03 12.52 1.39
C GLY A 62 -16.08 13.54 1.01
#